data_AF-A0A0C2GJN3-F1
#
_entry.id   AF-A0A0C2GJN3-F1
#
_cell.length_a   1.000
_cell.length_b   1.000
_cell.length_c   1.000
_cell.angle_alpha   90.00
_cell.angle_beta   90.00
_cell.angle_gamma   90.00
#
_symmetry.space_group_name_H-M   'P 1'
#
loop_
_entity.id
_entity.type
_entity.pdbx_description
1 polymer ?
#
loop_
_entity_poly.entity_id
_entity_poly.type
_entity_poly.pdbx_seq_one_letter_code
_entity_poly.pdbx_strand_id
1 'polypeptide(L)'
;MYNGCKGNGNRFETAAECKQICIDGNGSSQLLRNDPNADLRASMKYYVCNLRYDSGKFAVGGEKSDRYFYTSQYKTCMRFSYYGTLGNENNFPDYNSCMRMCGAQQ
;
A
#
# COMPACT_ATOMS: atom_id res chain seq x y z
N MET A 1 -12.81 -17.48 -14.64
CA MET A 1 -12.01 -18.50 -13.90
C MET A 1 -10.53 -18.25 -14.16
N TYR A 2 -9.71 -18.23 -13.12
CA TYR A 2 -8.26 -18.04 -13.22
C TYR A 2 -7.55 -19.40 -13.10
N ASN A 3 -6.78 -19.78 -14.12
CA ASN A 3 -6.11 -21.08 -14.26
C ASN A 3 -4.57 -21.00 -14.09
N GLY A 4 -4.05 -20.08 -13.26
CA GLY A 4 -2.60 -19.77 -13.21
C GLY A 4 -1.97 -19.64 -11.82
N CYS A 5 -0.67 -19.32 -11.79
CA CYS A 5 0.15 -19.07 -10.60
C CYS A 5 0.80 -17.66 -10.64
N LYS A 6 1.22 -17.14 -9.47
CA LYS A 6 1.60 -15.72 -9.18
C LYS A 6 0.43 -14.74 -8.94
N GLY A 7 -0.63 -15.18 -8.26
CA GLY A 7 -1.67 -14.28 -7.73
C GLY A 7 -1.21 -13.58 -6.45
N ASN A 8 -1.89 -12.49 -6.08
CA ASN A 8 -1.78 -11.88 -4.74
C ASN A 8 -2.99 -12.29 -3.87
N GLY A 9 -3.03 -11.82 -2.62
CA GLY A 9 -4.10 -12.15 -1.66
C GLY A 9 -5.51 -11.63 -2.01
N ASN A 10 -5.68 -10.92 -3.14
CA ASN A 10 -6.98 -10.48 -3.64
C ASN A 10 -7.59 -11.54 -4.59
N ARG A 11 -7.73 -12.77 -4.09
CA ARG A 11 -8.34 -13.90 -4.80
C ARG A 11 -9.31 -14.62 -3.87
N PHE A 12 -10.59 -14.53 -4.19
CA PHE A 12 -11.67 -15.10 -3.39
C PHE A 12 -12.42 -16.15 -4.21
N GLU A 13 -12.86 -17.22 -3.55
CA GLU A 13 -13.61 -18.30 -4.21
C GLU A 13 -15.04 -17.87 -4.50
N THR A 14 -15.57 -16.92 -3.71
CA THR A 14 -16.92 -16.40 -3.90
C THR A 14 -16.97 -14.88 -3.91
N ALA A 15 -17.99 -14.33 -4.59
CA ALA A 15 -18.25 -12.90 -4.57
C ALA A 15 -18.66 -12.41 -3.16
N ALA A 16 -19.27 -13.27 -2.35
CA ALA A 16 -19.63 -12.94 -0.97
C ALA A 16 -18.38 -12.76 -0.10
N GLU A 17 -17.42 -13.68 -0.20
CA GLU A 17 -16.12 -13.60 0.49
C GLU A 17 -15.35 -12.33 0.09
N CYS A 18 -15.30 -12.02 -1.22
CA CYS A 18 -14.70 -10.79 -1.71
C CYS A 18 -15.36 -9.55 -1.11
N LYS A 19 -16.70 -9.49 -1.11
CA LYS A 19 -17.46 -8.36 -0.54
C LYS A 19 -17.22 -8.23 0.95
N GLN A 20 -17.25 -9.31 1.69
CA GLN A 20 -17.05 -9.29 3.13
C GLN A 20 -15.65 -8.77 3.50
N ILE A 21 -14.63 -9.23 2.77
CA ILE A 21 -13.25 -8.88 3.06
C ILE A 21 -12.92 -7.46 2.58
N CYS A 22 -13.35 -7.08 1.38
CA CYS A 22 -12.96 -5.80 0.75
C CYS A 22 -13.96 -4.64 0.93
N ILE A 23 -15.26 -4.92 1.10
CA ILE A 23 -16.32 -3.90 1.15
C ILE A 23 -16.83 -3.74 2.59
N ASP A 24 -17.13 -4.84 3.26
CA ASP A 24 -17.68 -4.82 4.63
C ASP A 24 -16.58 -4.66 5.70
N GLY A 25 -15.31 -4.53 5.29
CA GLY A 25 -14.18 -4.25 6.16
C GLY A 25 -13.70 -5.43 7.00
N ASN A 26 -14.14 -6.67 6.70
CA ASN A 26 -13.74 -7.88 7.41
C ASN A 26 -12.33 -8.37 7.06
N GLY A 27 -11.72 -7.81 6.02
CA GLY A 27 -10.34 -8.04 5.60
C GLY A 27 -9.31 -7.13 6.25
N SER A 28 -9.72 -6.19 7.12
CA SER A 28 -8.79 -5.50 8.00
C SER A 28 -8.09 -6.56 8.85
N SER A 29 -6.76 -6.55 8.86
CA SER A 29 -5.99 -7.54 9.61
C SER A 29 -6.54 -7.63 11.03
N GLN A 30 -6.64 -8.84 11.57
CA GLN A 30 -7.10 -9.06 12.96
C GLN A 30 -6.27 -8.27 13.99
N LEU A 31 -5.17 -7.61 13.58
CA LEU A 31 -4.38 -6.67 14.37
C LEU A 31 -5.12 -5.35 14.68
N LEU A 32 -6.23 -5.02 14.00
CA LEU A 32 -6.95 -3.75 14.16
C LEU A 32 -8.35 -3.87 14.78
N ARG A 33 -8.83 -5.10 15.00
CA ARG A 33 -10.25 -5.35 15.26
C ARG A 33 -10.63 -5.36 16.74
N ASN A 34 -9.67 -5.50 17.65
CA ASN A 34 -9.93 -5.71 19.07
C ASN A 34 -9.19 -4.73 20.01
N ASP A 35 -8.60 -3.65 19.50
CA ASP A 35 -8.00 -2.63 20.35
C ASP A 35 -8.87 -1.36 20.36
N PRO A 36 -9.62 -1.08 21.44
CA PRO A 36 -10.41 0.14 21.58
C PRO A 36 -9.55 1.42 21.65
N ASN A 37 -8.21 1.30 21.72
CA ASN A 37 -7.23 2.37 21.65
C ASN A 37 -6.38 2.35 20.37
N ALA A 38 -6.70 1.52 19.37
CA ALA A 38 -5.98 1.56 18.09
C ALA A 38 -6.27 2.88 17.38
N ASP A 39 -5.30 3.79 17.41
CA ASP A 39 -5.30 4.96 16.55
C ASP A 39 -5.28 4.49 15.09
N LEU A 40 -6.45 4.50 14.45
CA LEU A 40 -6.65 4.13 13.05
C LEU A 40 -5.64 4.82 12.13
N ARG A 41 -5.20 6.04 12.48
CA ARG A 41 -4.18 6.79 11.74
C ARG A 41 -2.78 6.17 11.89
N ALA A 42 -2.43 5.70 13.08
CA ALA A 42 -1.18 4.97 13.32
C ALA A 42 -1.18 3.62 12.59
N SER A 43 -2.32 2.92 12.59
CA SER A 43 -2.52 1.67 11.86
C SER A 43 -2.41 1.85 10.34
N MET A 44 -3.01 2.92 9.81
CA MET A 44 -2.91 3.27 8.40
C MET A 44 -1.47 3.64 8.01
N LYS A 45 -0.79 4.44 8.85
CA LYS A 45 0.63 4.76 8.68
C LYS A 45 1.47 3.48 8.66
N TYR A 46 1.24 2.56 9.59
CA TYR A 46 1.96 1.28 9.62
C TYR A 46 1.74 0.47 8.33
N TYR A 47 0.50 0.39 7.85
CA TYR A 47 0.18 -0.32 6.60
C TYR A 47 0.95 0.30 5.41
N VAL A 48 0.74 1.60 5.15
CA VAL A 48 1.36 2.30 4.02
C VAL A 48 2.89 2.16 4.04
N CYS A 49 3.51 2.39 5.20
CA CYS A 49 4.97 2.42 5.32
C CYS A 49 5.65 1.04 5.28
N ASN A 50 4.90 -0.06 5.32
CA ASN A 50 5.43 -1.42 5.19
C ASN A 50 5.12 -2.08 3.85
N LEU A 51 4.40 -1.42 2.95
CA LEU A 51 4.26 -1.87 1.57
C LEU A 51 5.60 -1.77 0.85
N ARG A 52 5.87 -2.69 -0.07
CA ARG A 52 6.98 -2.53 -1.02
C ARG A 52 6.62 -1.43 -2.02
N TYR A 53 7.61 -0.78 -2.62
CA TYR A 53 7.32 0.08 -3.76
C TYR A 53 6.69 -0.73 -4.89
N ASP A 54 5.81 -0.08 -5.65
CA ASP A 54 5.22 -0.66 -6.85
C ASP A 54 5.21 0.42 -7.95
N SER A 55 6.02 0.17 -8.99
CA SER A 55 6.14 1.06 -10.16
C SER A 55 4.87 1.15 -10.99
N GLY A 56 3.90 0.24 -10.78
CA GLY A 56 2.66 0.21 -11.52
C GLY A 56 2.88 -0.07 -13.01
N LYS A 57 2.03 0.54 -13.86
CA LYS A 57 2.09 0.43 -15.33
C LYS A 57 1.98 1.80 -15.98
N PHE A 58 2.44 1.89 -17.23
CA PHE A 58 2.30 3.10 -18.03
C PHE A 58 0.83 3.49 -18.16
N ALA A 59 0.50 4.72 -17.76
CA ALA A 59 -0.76 5.33 -18.11
C ALA A 59 -0.88 5.40 -19.65
N VAL A 60 -2.07 5.20 -20.19
CA VAL A 60 -2.30 5.34 -21.64
C VAL A 60 -1.99 6.78 -22.04
N GLY A 61 -0.95 6.97 -22.86
CA GLY A 61 -0.47 8.29 -23.25
C GLY A 61 0.22 9.09 -22.14
N GLY A 62 0.56 8.48 -21.00
CA GLY A 62 1.24 9.16 -19.91
C GLY A 62 2.74 8.87 -19.86
N GLU A 63 3.45 9.71 -19.12
CA GLU A 63 4.89 9.58 -18.88
C GLU A 63 5.17 9.00 -17.49
N LYS A 64 6.38 8.47 -17.32
CA LYS A 64 6.86 8.08 -15.99
C LYS A 64 7.17 9.31 -15.15
N SER A 65 7.01 9.19 -13.83
CA SER A 65 7.42 10.20 -12.85
C SER A 65 8.36 9.61 -11.81
N ASP A 66 9.24 10.44 -11.28
CA ASP A 66 10.02 10.10 -10.08
C ASP A 66 9.12 10.23 -8.85
N ARG A 67 9.11 9.20 -8.01
CA ARG A 67 8.35 9.12 -6.76
C ARG A 67 9.23 8.59 -5.64
N TYR A 68 8.75 8.68 -4.41
CA TYR A 68 9.47 8.21 -3.23
C TYR A 68 8.66 7.14 -2.51
N PHE A 69 9.34 6.14 -1.97
CA PHE A 69 8.74 5.13 -1.10
C PHE A 69 9.58 4.98 0.16
N TYR A 70 8.95 4.69 1.27
CA TYR A 70 9.66 4.39 2.51
C TYR A 70 10.14 2.95 2.53
N THR A 71 11.38 2.74 2.95
CA THR A 71 11.96 1.41 3.16
C THR A 71 12.29 1.25 4.63
N SER A 72 11.62 0.30 5.29
CA SER A 72 11.86 -0.02 6.70
C SER A 72 13.26 -0.60 6.94
N GLN A 73 13.86 -1.24 5.92
CA GLN A 73 15.22 -1.78 5.97
C GLN A 73 16.27 -0.69 6.24
N TYR A 74 16.13 0.46 5.57
CA TYR A 74 17.08 1.57 5.69
C TYR A 74 16.52 2.75 6.51
N LYS A 75 15.29 2.62 7.01
CA LYS A 75 14.56 3.65 7.76
C LYS A 75 14.56 5.02 7.07
N THR A 76 14.42 5.02 5.76
CA THR A 76 14.47 6.25 4.93
C THR A 76 13.57 6.13 3.70
N CYS A 77 13.40 7.24 3.00
CA CYS A 77 12.65 7.29 1.74
C CYS A 77 13.59 7.24 0.54
N MET A 78 13.37 6.28 -0.35
CA MET A 78 14.15 6.10 -1.57
C MET A 78 13.34 6.46 -2.81
N ARG A 79 14.01 6.98 -3.84
CA ARG A 79 13.39 7.35 -5.11
C ARG A 79 13.18 6.12 -6.00
N PHE A 80 12.05 6.05 -6.69
CA PHE A 80 11.74 5.04 -7.70
C PHE A 80 10.96 5.66 -8.88
N SER A 81 10.91 4.97 -10.03
CA SER A 81 10.07 5.38 -11.16
C SER A 81 8.67 4.80 -11.01
N TYR A 82 7.66 5.65 -11.11
CA TYR A 82 6.24 5.28 -11.17
C TYR A 82 5.67 5.58 -12.55
N TYR A 83 5.00 4.61 -13.15
CA TYR A 83 4.55 4.67 -14.53
C TYR A 83 3.15 5.29 -14.72
N GLY A 84 2.51 5.73 -13.63
CA GLY A 84 1.32 6.60 -13.70
C GLY A 84 -0.02 5.89 -13.50
N THR A 85 -0.08 4.56 -13.50
CA THR A 85 -1.29 3.80 -13.13
C THR A 85 -0.96 2.59 -12.27
N LEU A 86 -1.95 2.09 -11.52
CA LEU A 86 -1.77 1.02 -10.53
C LEU A 86 -0.77 1.44 -9.45
N GLY A 87 -0.03 0.50 -8.87
CA GLY A 87 0.87 0.78 -7.75
C GLY A 87 0.17 0.59 -6.41
N ASN A 88 0.74 1.22 -5.38
CA ASN A 88 0.20 1.23 -4.03
C ASN A 88 0.51 2.56 -3.32
N GLU A 89 0.08 2.66 -2.06
CA GLU A 89 0.08 3.87 -1.25
C GLU A 89 1.47 4.28 -0.72
N ASN A 90 2.47 3.38 -0.77
CA ASN A 90 3.86 3.73 -0.48
C ASN A 90 4.50 4.44 -1.69
N ASN A 91 3.88 5.55 -2.09
CA ASN A 91 4.17 6.30 -3.29
C ASN A 91 3.91 7.79 -3.01
N PHE A 92 4.99 8.52 -2.77
CA PHE A 92 4.97 9.91 -2.38
C PHE A 92 5.56 10.80 -3.49
N PRO A 93 5.04 12.02 -3.69
CA PRO A 93 5.55 12.94 -4.70
C PRO A 93 6.97 13.44 -4.40
N ASP A 94 7.38 13.47 -3.13
CA ASP A 94 8.67 14.01 -2.71
C ASP A 94 9.19 13.31 -1.44
N TYR A 95 10.49 13.48 -1.17
CA TYR A 95 11.15 12.86 -0.01
C TYR A 95 10.55 13.34 1.33
N ASN A 96 10.17 14.62 1.44
CA ASN A 96 9.71 15.20 2.70
C ASN A 96 8.30 14.72 3.05
N SER A 97 7.40 14.61 2.07
CA SER A 97 6.06 14.03 2.28
C SER A 97 6.15 12.55 2.69
N CYS A 98 7.06 11.79 2.08
CA CYS A 98 7.36 10.43 2.47
C CYS A 98 7.88 10.33 3.92
N MET A 99 8.89 11.14 4.30
CA MET A 99 9.45 11.10 5.66
C MET A 99 8.47 11.63 6.71
N ARG A 100 7.62 12.59 6.37
CA ARG A 100 6.54 13.05 7.27
C ARG A 100 5.54 11.93 7.55
N MET A 101 5.19 11.15 6.51
CA MET A 101 4.29 10.01 6.66
C MET A 101 4.98 8.88 7.42
N CYS A 102 6.16 8.44 7.00
CA CYS A 102 6.74 7.15 7.40
C CYS A 102 8.01 7.23 8.25
N GLY A 103 8.64 8.40 8.34
CA GLY A 103 9.81 8.60 9.20
C GLY A 103 9.46 8.41 10.67
N ALA A 104 10.50 8.07 11.45
CA ALA A 104 10.43 8.16 12.90
C ALA A 104 10.15 9.62 13.28
N GLN A 105 9.13 9.84 14.12
CA GLN A 105 9.01 11.12 14.82
C GLN A 105 10.21 11.20 15.77
N GLN A 106 10.99 12.27 15.65
CA GLN A 106 11.98 12.63 16.67
C GLN A 106 11.25 13.08 17.93
#